data_AF-A0A4S4LDB5-F1
#
_entry.id   AF-A0A4S4LDB5-F1
#
_cell.length_a   1.000
_cell.length_b   1.000
_cell.length_c   1.000
_cell.angle_alpha   90.00
_cell.angle_beta   90.00
_cell.angle_gamma   90.00
#
_symmetry.space_group_name_H-M   'P 1'
#
loop_
_entity.id
_entity.type
_entity.pdbx_description
1 polymer ?
#
loop_
_entity_poly.entity_id
_entity_poly.type
_entity_poly.pdbx_seq_one_letter_code
_entity_poly.pdbx_strand_id
1 'polypeptide(L)'
;MAEQNAETCLITGEKAGIRPYHLLPWRHWTNHPRLSRLEWSWGLKYDTIELDGSQNTVFLRLDLWELFASGKLVLMPSLDIIEKLWTRWEKLDLQSEFIPPIDEIYDGKDRFEYRLLPLVADIPAITCPSDDSGKIAAAVYSYPFENMPVVISCVKPHFVVQAAGEILDQMAWFGKRAVGLAVSRIYGTSLMSAMDAMDTIRQSYVSWGGQSPPNQFACHARITCPCIFDGIPDEPLRSPSPQPAPGPINRISRSRSPAPYPHVSRHRGKRCHDKIPPNLPLFRYTIDPSRSNPPRLRSNDPGLEGSREQPVLSDFPVFGTLLTINSYEEEAPPDVDRWVDVCAQNAKSYGWESTVVNDKDVRDYN
;
A
#
# COMPACT_ATOMS: atom_id res chain seq x y z
N MET A 1 -25.37 -12.93 22.45
CA MET A 1 -26.11 -12.10 21.47
C MET A 1 -25.09 -11.49 20.53
N ALA A 2 -25.39 -11.46 19.22
CA ALA A 2 -24.61 -10.89 18.11
C ALA A 2 -23.54 -11.78 17.42
N GLU A 3 -23.98 -12.93 16.89
CA GLU A 3 -23.29 -13.67 15.81
C GLU A 3 -23.94 -13.39 14.44
N GLN A 4 -24.60 -12.24 14.31
CA GLN A 4 -25.63 -12.01 13.28
C GLN A 4 -25.10 -11.50 11.93
N ASN A 5 -23.79 -11.35 11.80
CA ASN A 5 -23.15 -10.85 10.57
C ASN A 5 -22.35 -11.92 9.80
N ALA A 6 -22.28 -13.16 10.29
CA ALA A 6 -21.52 -14.22 9.62
C ALA A 6 -22.19 -14.74 8.33
N GLU A 7 -23.47 -14.39 8.11
CA GLU A 7 -24.28 -14.92 7.00
C GLU A 7 -24.60 -13.90 5.91
N THR A 8 -24.06 -12.68 5.99
CA THR A 8 -24.33 -11.61 5.03
C THR A 8 -23.03 -10.97 4.54
N CYS A 9 -23.05 -10.47 3.30
CA CYS A 9 -21.98 -9.66 2.77
C CYS A 9 -21.87 -8.40 3.62
N LEU A 10 -20.66 -8.14 4.14
CA LEU A 10 -20.38 -7.01 5.00
C LEU A 10 -20.75 -5.66 4.34
N ILE A 11 -20.63 -5.57 3.02
CA ILE A 11 -20.78 -4.33 2.25
C ILE A 11 -22.21 -4.15 1.73
N THR A 12 -22.84 -5.21 1.22
CA THR A 12 -24.17 -5.13 0.58
C THR A 12 -25.30 -5.65 1.45
N GLY A 13 -25.02 -6.42 2.51
CA GLY A 13 -26.02 -7.12 3.31
C GLY A 13 -26.61 -8.37 2.65
N GLU A 14 -26.20 -8.72 1.42
CA GLU A 14 -26.73 -9.90 0.70
C GLU A 14 -26.25 -11.22 1.30
N LYS A 15 -27.10 -12.24 1.34
CA LYS A 15 -26.75 -13.59 1.83
C LYS A 15 -26.17 -14.52 0.77
N ALA A 16 -26.48 -14.27 -0.50
CA ALA A 16 -26.14 -15.18 -1.59
C ALA A 16 -24.73 -14.94 -2.12
N GLY A 17 -24.00 -16.02 -2.40
CA GLY A 17 -22.69 -15.95 -3.07
C GLY A 17 -21.60 -15.26 -2.24
N ILE A 18 -21.69 -15.33 -0.92
CA ILE A 18 -20.68 -14.77 -0.01
C ILE A 18 -19.54 -15.76 0.24
N ARG A 19 -18.34 -15.22 0.45
CA ARG A 19 -17.13 -15.96 0.81
C ARG A 19 -16.38 -15.25 1.95
N PRO A 20 -15.73 -16.00 2.84
CA PRO A 20 -14.85 -15.39 3.82
C PRO A 20 -13.62 -14.77 3.12
N TYR A 21 -13.17 -13.64 3.65
CA TYR A 21 -11.94 -12.97 3.27
C TYR A 21 -11.18 -12.62 4.55
N HIS A 22 -10.00 -13.22 4.70
CA HIS A 22 -9.11 -12.97 5.85
C HIS A 22 -8.27 -11.73 5.58
N LEU A 23 -8.35 -10.73 6.45
CA LEU A 23 -7.60 -9.47 6.32
C LEU A 23 -6.09 -9.67 6.51
N LEU A 24 -5.70 -10.63 7.36
CA LEU A 24 -4.36 -11.21 7.37
C LEU A 24 -4.38 -12.55 6.62
N PRO A 25 -3.95 -12.58 5.34
CA PRO A 25 -4.03 -13.76 4.48
C PRO A 25 -3.34 -15.00 5.05
N TRP A 26 -3.88 -16.19 4.74
CA TRP A 26 -3.34 -17.48 5.18
C TRP A 26 -1.85 -17.61 4.89
N ARG A 27 -1.35 -17.18 3.73
CA ARG A 27 0.09 -17.24 3.41
C ARG A 27 1.01 -16.63 4.49
N HIS A 28 0.50 -15.78 5.38
CA HIS A 28 1.25 -15.23 6.51
C HIS A 28 1.15 -16.07 7.79
N TRP A 29 0.18 -16.98 7.90
CA TRP A 29 -0.04 -17.84 9.05
C TRP A 29 1.12 -18.83 9.26
N THR A 30 1.77 -19.25 8.18
CA THR A 30 2.97 -20.09 8.22
C THR A 30 4.27 -19.26 8.34
N ASN A 31 4.20 -17.94 8.19
CA ASN A 31 5.34 -17.04 8.30
C ASN A 31 5.57 -16.66 9.77
N HIS A 32 6.19 -17.58 10.49
CA HIS A 32 6.47 -17.48 11.92
C HIS A 32 7.12 -16.13 12.32
N PRO A 33 8.18 -15.65 11.65
CA PRO A 33 8.80 -14.38 12.02
C PRO A 33 7.84 -13.20 11.93
N ARG A 34 7.03 -13.10 10.87
CA ARG A 34 6.11 -11.97 10.70
C ARG A 34 5.04 -11.95 11.78
N LEU A 35 4.43 -13.09 12.11
CA LEU A 35 3.43 -13.17 13.17
C LEU A 35 4.00 -12.76 14.52
N SER A 36 5.23 -13.15 14.85
CA SER A 36 5.86 -12.78 16.13
C SER A 36 6.10 -11.28 16.22
N ARG A 37 6.44 -10.63 15.11
CA ARG A 37 6.57 -9.16 15.07
C ARG A 37 5.24 -8.46 15.24
N LEU A 38 4.17 -8.98 14.62
CA LEU A 38 2.82 -8.44 14.77
C LEU A 38 2.33 -8.58 16.22
N GLU A 39 2.42 -9.79 16.80
CA GLU A 39 2.01 -10.03 18.19
C GLU A 39 2.74 -9.10 19.14
N TRP A 40 4.06 -8.98 19.01
CA TRP A 40 4.86 -8.06 19.81
C TRP A 40 4.41 -6.60 19.63
N SER A 41 4.34 -6.14 18.39
CA SER A 41 3.98 -4.75 18.08
C SER A 41 2.55 -4.38 18.54
N TRP A 42 1.68 -5.38 18.62
CA TRP A 42 0.31 -5.25 19.12
C TRP A 42 0.20 -5.47 20.63
N GLY A 43 1.31 -5.73 21.34
CA GLY A 43 1.30 -6.02 22.78
C GLY A 43 0.55 -7.30 23.13
N LEU A 44 0.48 -8.24 22.19
CA LEU A 44 -0.09 -9.57 22.39
C LEU A 44 0.97 -10.52 22.92
N LYS A 45 0.50 -11.60 23.56
CA LYS A 45 1.37 -12.70 23.93
C LYS A 45 1.80 -13.45 22.67
N TYR A 46 2.95 -14.11 22.76
CA TYR A 46 3.42 -14.96 21.69
C TYR A 46 2.44 -16.12 21.45
N ASP A 47 2.13 -16.37 20.18
CA ASP A 47 1.22 -17.43 19.71
C ASP A 47 -0.24 -17.30 20.20
N THR A 48 -0.71 -16.05 20.36
CA THR A 48 -2.10 -15.77 20.75
C THR A 48 -2.90 -14.97 19.72
N ILE A 49 -2.34 -14.70 18.54
CA ILE A 49 -3.09 -14.05 17.46
C ILE A 49 -4.17 -15.00 16.93
N GLU A 50 -5.43 -14.59 16.99
CA GLU A 50 -6.56 -15.38 16.49
C GLU A 50 -6.76 -15.12 14.98
N LEU A 51 -6.22 -16.02 14.15
CA LEU A 51 -6.19 -15.83 12.69
C LEU A 51 -7.47 -16.29 11.97
N ASP A 52 -8.12 -17.32 12.50
CA ASP A 52 -9.38 -17.91 11.98
C ASP A 52 -10.63 -17.35 12.70
N GLY A 53 -10.46 -16.22 13.39
CA GLY A 53 -11.53 -15.59 14.15
C GLY A 53 -12.36 -14.62 13.32
N SER A 54 -13.58 -14.34 13.77
CA SER A 54 -14.42 -13.26 13.23
C SER A 54 -13.77 -11.87 13.32
N GLN A 55 -12.74 -11.73 14.15
CA GLN A 55 -11.95 -10.52 14.30
C GLN A 55 -11.01 -10.24 13.11
N ASN A 56 -10.66 -11.27 12.31
CA ASN A 56 -9.80 -11.19 11.12
C ASN A 56 -10.57 -11.48 9.81
N THR A 57 -11.83 -11.92 9.89
CA THR A 57 -12.59 -12.41 8.74
C THR A 57 -13.78 -11.52 8.41
N VAL A 58 -13.92 -11.13 7.14
CA VAL A 58 -15.11 -10.48 6.59
C VAL A 58 -15.78 -11.39 5.57
N PHE A 59 -17.11 -11.35 5.46
CA PHE A 59 -17.83 -12.06 4.42
C PHE A 59 -18.15 -11.11 3.27
N LEU A 60 -17.77 -11.47 2.05
CA LEU A 60 -17.92 -10.62 0.87
C LEU A 60 -18.61 -11.40 -0.24
N ARG A 61 -19.48 -10.73 -1.01
CA ARG A 61 -19.97 -11.26 -2.28
C ARG A 61 -18.79 -11.51 -3.22
N LEU A 62 -18.89 -12.50 -4.10
CA LEU A 62 -17.78 -12.95 -4.95
C LEU A 62 -17.07 -11.83 -5.72
N ASP A 63 -17.80 -10.90 -6.34
CA ASP A 63 -17.24 -9.76 -7.08
C ASP A 63 -16.48 -8.79 -6.17
N LEU A 64 -16.99 -8.49 -4.98
CA LEU A 64 -16.31 -7.67 -3.98
C LEU A 64 -15.09 -8.39 -3.42
N TRP A 65 -15.20 -9.70 -3.17
CA TRP A 65 -14.08 -10.53 -2.74
C TRP A 65 -12.91 -10.44 -3.73
N GLU A 66 -13.17 -10.52 -5.04
CA GLU A 66 -12.15 -10.38 -6.08
C GLU A 66 -11.49 -8.98 -6.08
N LEU A 67 -12.27 -7.93 -5.83
CA LEU A 67 -11.74 -6.56 -5.71
C LEU A 67 -10.86 -6.38 -4.48
N PHE A 68 -11.20 -7.01 -3.35
CA PHE A 68 -10.36 -7.03 -2.15
C PHE A 68 -9.09 -7.86 -2.38
N ALA A 69 -9.22 -9.08 -2.91
CA ALA A 69 -8.10 -9.98 -3.18
C ALA A 69 -7.09 -9.40 -4.18
N SER A 70 -7.55 -8.60 -5.14
CA SER A 70 -6.71 -7.89 -6.12
C SER A 70 -6.15 -6.56 -5.60
N GLY A 71 -6.43 -6.17 -4.36
CA GLY A 71 -5.96 -4.90 -3.76
C GLY A 71 -6.56 -3.66 -4.39
N LYS A 72 -7.72 -3.78 -5.04
CA LYS A 72 -8.46 -2.68 -5.67
C LYS A 72 -9.40 -1.95 -4.70
N LEU A 73 -9.87 -2.66 -3.67
CA LEU A 73 -10.67 -2.14 -2.57
C LEU A 73 -10.01 -2.49 -1.23
N VAL A 74 -10.13 -1.59 -0.26
CA VAL A 74 -9.77 -1.85 1.14
C VAL A 74 -10.82 -1.28 2.09
N LEU A 75 -10.86 -1.80 3.31
CA LEU A 75 -11.54 -1.12 4.42
C LEU A 75 -10.57 -0.12 5.05
N MET A 76 -11.11 0.99 5.54
CA MET A 76 -10.38 1.97 6.31
C MET A 76 -11.14 2.25 7.62
N PRO A 77 -10.48 2.22 8.80
CA PRO A 77 -11.14 2.51 10.07
C PRO A 77 -11.65 3.95 10.15
N SER A 78 -12.49 4.27 11.14
CA SER A 78 -12.86 5.66 11.44
C SER A 78 -11.63 6.52 11.78
N LEU A 79 -11.74 7.83 11.56
CA LEU A 79 -10.63 8.76 11.88
C LEU A 79 -10.28 8.75 13.37
N ASP A 80 -11.26 8.56 14.27
CA ASP A 80 -11.01 8.39 15.73
C ASP A 80 -10.05 7.24 16.01
N ILE A 81 -10.27 6.09 15.38
CA ILE A 81 -9.40 4.92 15.56
C ILE A 81 -8.01 5.16 14.97
N ILE A 82 -7.93 5.84 13.83
CA ILE A 82 -6.64 6.20 13.20
C ILE A 82 -5.86 7.17 14.09
N GLU A 83 -6.51 8.19 14.65
CA GLU A 83 -5.88 9.14 15.57
C GLU A 83 -5.40 8.46 16.86
N LYS A 84 -6.18 7.52 17.40
CA LYS A 84 -5.77 6.70 18.56
C LYS A 84 -4.57 5.82 18.26
N LEU A 85 -4.50 5.23 17.06
CA LEU A 85 -3.33 4.48 16.61
C LEU A 85 -2.09 5.38 16.51
N TRP A 86 -2.24 6.58 15.95
CA TRP A 86 -1.16 7.57 15.88
C TRP A 86 -0.70 8.00 17.28
N THR A 87 -1.64 8.36 18.15
CA THR A 87 -1.34 8.76 19.54
C THR A 87 -0.64 7.65 20.32
N ARG A 88 -1.06 6.40 20.11
CA ARG A 88 -0.38 5.23 20.67
C ARG A 88 1.04 5.15 20.14
N TRP A 89 1.22 5.24 18.83
CA TRP A 89 2.53 5.20 18.18
C TRP A 89 3.51 6.24 18.75
N GLU A 90 3.07 7.49 18.89
CA GLU A 90 3.90 8.57 19.46
C GLU A 90 4.33 8.32 20.91
N LYS A 91 3.51 7.60 21.68
CA LYS A 91 3.76 7.32 23.11
C LYS A 91 4.50 6.00 23.34
N LEU A 92 4.62 5.15 22.33
CA LEU A 92 5.28 3.86 22.47
C LEU A 92 6.79 4.07 22.61
N ASP A 93 7.31 3.69 23.78
CA ASP A 93 8.75 3.50 23.93
C ASP A 93 9.13 2.16 23.29
N LEU A 94 9.74 2.24 22.11
CA LEU A 94 10.21 1.06 21.36
C LEU A 94 11.33 0.29 22.09
N GLN A 95 11.95 0.88 23.11
CA GLN A 95 12.95 0.22 23.96
C GLN A 95 12.32 -0.47 25.18
N SER A 96 11.03 -0.25 25.42
CA SER A 96 10.31 -0.89 26.52
C SER A 96 10.23 -2.40 26.31
N GLU A 97 10.50 -3.16 27.38
CA GLU A 97 10.25 -4.61 27.43
C GLU A 97 8.74 -4.94 27.47
N PHE A 98 7.89 -3.92 27.61
CA PHE A 98 6.45 -4.06 27.64
C PHE A 98 5.78 -3.12 26.64
N ILE A 99 5.03 -3.71 25.70
CA ILE A 99 4.15 -3.00 24.78
C ILE A 99 2.71 -3.19 25.31
N PRO A 100 1.98 -2.11 25.67
CA PRO A 100 0.60 -2.22 26.10
C PRO A 100 -0.25 -2.92 25.04
N PRO A 101 -1.21 -3.80 25.36
CA PRO A 101 -2.08 -4.43 24.37
C PRO A 101 -2.78 -3.40 23.46
N ILE A 102 -2.86 -3.69 22.16
CA ILE A 102 -3.47 -2.78 21.18
C ILE A 102 -4.96 -2.57 21.43
N ASP A 103 -5.64 -3.55 22.00
CA ASP A 103 -7.07 -3.47 22.32
C ASP A 103 -7.41 -2.41 23.37
N GLU A 104 -6.44 -1.97 24.18
CA GLU A 104 -6.66 -0.90 25.17
C GLU A 104 -7.08 0.43 24.52
N ILE A 105 -6.66 0.70 23.27
CA ILE A 105 -7.05 1.92 22.56
C ILE A 105 -8.47 1.87 22.00
N TYR A 106 -9.13 0.71 22.06
CA TYR A 106 -10.48 0.53 21.54
C TYR A 106 -11.57 0.82 22.58
N ASP A 107 -11.20 1.23 23.80
CA ASP A 107 -12.13 1.58 24.89
C ASP A 107 -13.14 0.44 25.20
N GLY A 108 -12.71 -0.82 25.07
CA GLY A 108 -13.57 -1.99 25.27
C GLY A 108 -14.61 -2.23 24.17
N LYS A 109 -14.56 -1.51 23.05
CA LYS A 109 -15.46 -1.74 21.91
C LYS A 109 -15.16 -3.06 21.22
N ASP A 110 -16.23 -3.74 20.82
CA ASP A 110 -16.21 -4.99 20.06
C ASP A 110 -16.66 -4.80 18.60
N ARG A 111 -17.23 -3.64 18.26
CA ARG A 111 -17.67 -3.28 16.91
C ARG A 111 -17.09 -1.93 16.49
N PHE A 112 -16.73 -1.85 15.22
CA PHE A 112 -15.99 -0.72 14.67
C PHE A 112 -16.61 -0.25 13.37
N GLU A 113 -16.45 1.05 13.13
CA GLU A 113 -16.86 1.72 11.92
C GLU A 113 -15.75 1.67 10.88
N TYR A 114 -16.14 1.28 9.67
CA TYR A 114 -15.27 1.19 8.51
C TYR A 114 -15.90 1.91 7.33
N ARG A 115 -15.05 2.47 6.47
CA ARG A 115 -15.44 2.99 5.17
C ARG A 115 -14.75 2.19 4.08
N LEU A 116 -15.47 1.97 2.98
CA LEU A 116 -14.94 1.30 1.81
C LEU A 116 -14.11 2.29 0.99
N LEU A 117 -12.85 1.99 0.76
CA LEU A 117 -11.92 2.86 0.05
C LEU A 117 -11.50 2.24 -1.29
N PRO A 118 -11.82 2.89 -2.43
CA PRO A 118 -11.31 2.47 -3.72
C PRO A 118 -9.88 2.96 -3.94
N LEU A 119 -9.03 2.04 -4.37
CA LEU A 119 -7.61 2.29 -4.62
C LEU A 119 -7.31 2.58 -6.10
N VAL A 120 -8.26 2.27 -6.98
CA VAL A 120 -8.23 2.55 -8.42
C VAL A 120 -9.57 3.14 -8.87
N ALA A 121 -9.58 3.84 -10.02
CA ALA A 121 -10.79 4.55 -10.50
C ALA A 121 -11.75 3.65 -11.31
N ASP A 122 -11.30 2.50 -11.80
CA ASP A 122 -12.05 1.57 -12.66
C ASP A 122 -12.95 0.58 -11.87
N ILE A 123 -13.40 0.96 -10.68
CA ILE A 123 -14.26 0.10 -9.86
C ILE A 123 -15.72 0.21 -10.34
N PRO A 124 -16.40 -0.92 -10.62
CA PRO A 124 -17.83 -0.93 -10.93
C PRO A 124 -18.67 -0.32 -9.78
N ALA A 125 -19.84 0.22 -10.12
CA ALA A 125 -20.80 0.65 -9.10
C ALA A 125 -21.26 -0.54 -8.26
N ILE A 126 -21.40 -0.32 -6.95
CA ILE A 126 -21.87 -1.33 -6.00
C ILE A 126 -23.36 -1.13 -5.80
N THR A 127 -24.14 -2.15 -6.12
CA THR A 127 -25.58 -2.19 -5.83
C THR A 127 -25.80 -2.88 -4.51
N CYS A 128 -26.48 -2.20 -3.59
CA CYS A 128 -27.00 -2.78 -2.36
C CYS A 128 -28.51 -3.01 -2.52
N PRO A 129 -29.03 -4.19 -2.19
CA PRO A 129 -30.45 -4.48 -2.23
C PRO A 129 -31.20 -3.52 -1.31
N SER A 130 -32.45 -3.24 -1.68
CA SER A 130 -33.38 -2.59 -0.76
C SER A 130 -33.69 -3.53 0.40
N ASP A 131 -33.97 -2.95 1.56
CA ASP A 131 -34.59 -3.64 2.68
C ASP A 131 -35.80 -4.46 2.22
N ASP A 132 -35.98 -5.66 2.80
CA ASP A 132 -37.01 -6.67 2.50
C ASP A 132 -38.46 -6.14 2.56
N SER A 133 -38.67 -4.90 3.01
CA SER A 133 -39.98 -4.23 2.98
C SER A 133 -40.50 -3.97 1.56
N GLY A 134 -39.66 -4.10 0.52
CA GLY A 134 -40.02 -3.90 -0.89
C GLY A 134 -40.43 -2.46 -1.23
N LYS A 135 -40.29 -1.53 -0.29
CA LYS A 135 -40.71 -0.13 -0.41
C LYS A 135 -39.59 0.80 -0.87
N ILE A 136 -38.33 0.36 -0.77
CA ILE A 136 -37.17 1.18 -1.11
C ILE A 136 -36.57 0.63 -2.41
N ALA A 137 -36.01 1.50 -3.25
CA ALA A 137 -35.29 1.06 -4.44
C ALA A 137 -33.89 0.58 -4.03
N ALA A 138 -33.30 -0.35 -4.79
CA ALA A 138 -31.91 -0.73 -4.59
C ALA A 138 -31.00 0.50 -4.68
N ALA A 139 -30.09 0.66 -3.70
CA ALA A 139 -29.16 1.76 -3.69
C ALA A 139 -27.96 1.43 -4.57
N VAL A 140 -27.51 2.39 -5.38
CA VAL A 140 -26.34 2.23 -6.26
C VAL A 140 -25.29 3.25 -5.86
N TYR A 141 -24.13 2.77 -5.44
CA TYR A 141 -23.00 3.58 -5.04
C TYR A 141 -21.94 3.54 -6.13
N SER A 142 -21.48 4.70 -6.59
CA SER A 142 -20.45 4.82 -7.62
C SER A 142 -19.16 5.38 -7.02
N TYR A 143 -18.03 5.16 -7.68
CA TYR A 143 -16.74 5.72 -7.31
C TYR A 143 -16.81 7.24 -7.04
N PRO A 144 -16.14 7.77 -6.00
CA PRO A 144 -15.31 7.07 -5.02
C PRO A 144 -16.08 6.56 -3.79
N PHE A 145 -17.38 6.30 -3.91
CA PHE A 145 -18.27 5.79 -2.85
C PHE A 145 -18.50 6.76 -1.69
N GLU A 146 -18.50 8.07 -1.97
CA GLU A 146 -18.66 9.15 -0.98
C GLU A 146 -19.93 9.02 -0.13
N ASN A 147 -21.02 8.56 -0.76
CA ASN A 147 -22.33 8.41 -0.13
C ASN A 147 -22.60 6.98 0.38
N MET A 148 -21.60 6.09 0.34
CA MET A 148 -21.77 4.72 0.80
C MET A 148 -21.90 4.71 2.33
N PRO A 149 -22.86 3.94 2.89
CA PRO A 149 -23.02 3.84 4.33
C PRO A 149 -21.76 3.34 5.03
N VAL A 150 -21.57 3.79 6.27
CA VAL A 150 -20.53 3.26 7.15
C VAL A 150 -20.83 1.78 7.42
N VAL A 151 -19.79 0.97 7.30
CA VAL A 151 -19.83 -0.48 7.53
C VAL A 151 -19.50 -0.73 9.00
N ILE A 152 -20.34 -1.51 9.69
CA ILE A 152 -20.12 -1.90 11.08
C ILE A 152 -19.70 -3.37 11.15
N SER A 153 -18.51 -3.64 11.68
CA SER A 153 -17.96 -5.00 11.78
C SER A 153 -17.32 -5.27 13.14
N CYS A 154 -17.27 -6.55 13.54
CA CYS A 154 -16.53 -7.03 14.71
C CYS A 154 -15.04 -7.26 14.42
N VAL A 155 -14.63 -7.14 13.16
CA VAL A 155 -13.22 -7.15 12.78
C VAL A 155 -12.47 -6.10 13.59
N LYS A 156 -11.27 -6.44 14.07
CA LYS A 156 -10.44 -5.50 14.82
C LYS A 156 -9.69 -4.55 13.88
N PRO A 157 -9.58 -3.25 14.23
CA PRO A 157 -8.96 -2.27 13.36
C PRO A 157 -7.51 -2.57 12.97
N HIS A 158 -6.72 -3.23 13.83
CA HIS A 158 -5.33 -3.55 13.51
C HIS A 158 -5.20 -4.56 12.35
N PHE A 159 -6.14 -5.49 12.16
CA PHE A 159 -6.15 -6.35 10.97
C PHE A 159 -6.47 -5.55 9.70
N VAL A 160 -7.41 -4.60 9.78
CA VAL A 160 -7.73 -3.70 8.66
C VAL A 160 -6.54 -2.83 8.29
N VAL A 161 -5.86 -2.26 9.28
CA VAL A 161 -4.65 -1.45 9.08
C VAL A 161 -3.52 -2.28 8.49
N GLN A 162 -3.37 -3.53 8.93
CA GLN A 162 -2.37 -4.45 8.38
C GLN A 162 -2.64 -4.73 6.89
N ALA A 163 -3.89 -5.02 6.52
CA ALA A 163 -4.29 -5.28 5.13
C ALA A 163 -4.15 -4.03 4.24
N ALA A 164 -4.70 -2.90 4.69
CA ALA A 164 -4.67 -1.66 3.93
C ALA A 164 -3.26 -1.09 3.82
N GLY A 165 -2.48 -1.14 4.91
CA GLY A 165 -1.11 -0.64 4.95
C GLY A 165 -0.17 -1.38 4.02
N GLU A 166 -0.33 -2.71 3.85
CA GLU A 166 0.43 -3.49 2.87
C GLU A 166 0.26 -2.95 1.45
N ILE A 167 -0.98 -2.64 1.07
CA ILE A 167 -1.29 -2.14 -0.27
C ILE A 167 -0.81 -0.68 -0.41
N LEU A 168 -1.06 0.17 0.60
CA LEU A 168 -0.63 1.57 0.60
C LEU A 168 0.89 1.73 0.55
N ASP A 169 1.65 0.83 1.19
CA ASP A 169 3.11 0.89 1.17
C ASP A 169 3.67 0.61 -0.23
N GLN A 170 3.04 -0.28 -0.98
CA GLN A 170 3.42 -0.64 -2.35
C GLN A 170 3.07 0.44 -3.40
N MET A 171 2.23 1.43 -3.04
CA MET A 171 1.82 2.46 -3.98
C MET A 171 2.90 3.52 -4.25
N ALA A 172 3.05 3.87 -5.52
CA ALA A 172 3.78 5.06 -5.94
C ALA A 172 3.12 6.35 -5.41
N TRP A 173 3.92 7.39 -5.22
CA TRP A 173 3.48 8.68 -4.66
C TRP A 173 2.27 9.29 -5.40
N PHE A 174 2.27 9.29 -6.73
CA PHE A 174 1.15 9.82 -7.52
C PHE A 174 -0.16 9.05 -7.27
N GLY A 175 -0.09 7.73 -7.10
CA GLY A 175 -1.23 6.90 -6.71
C GLY A 175 -1.78 7.30 -5.33
N LYS A 176 -0.89 7.57 -4.36
CA LYS A 176 -1.28 8.01 -3.01
C LYS A 176 -2.07 9.30 -3.03
N ARG A 177 -1.72 10.28 -3.86
CA ARG A 177 -2.46 11.54 -3.97
C ARG A 177 -3.89 11.32 -4.50
N ALA A 178 -4.07 10.47 -5.50
CA ALA A 178 -5.40 10.16 -6.04
C ALA A 178 -6.28 9.45 -4.99
N VAL A 179 -5.71 8.49 -4.25
CA VAL A 179 -6.38 7.83 -3.13
C VAL A 179 -6.68 8.82 -2.01
N GLY A 180 -5.76 9.74 -1.68
CA GLY A 180 -5.97 10.79 -0.69
C GLY A 180 -7.14 11.71 -1.01
N LEU A 181 -7.36 12.03 -2.30
CA LEU A 181 -8.55 12.75 -2.74
C LEU A 181 -9.83 11.93 -2.55
N ALA A 182 -9.80 10.61 -2.79
CA ALA A 182 -10.93 9.74 -2.50
C ALA A 182 -11.22 9.70 -0.99
N VAL A 183 -10.20 9.49 -0.14
CA VAL A 183 -10.32 9.51 1.31
C VAL A 183 -10.89 10.84 1.81
N SER A 184 -10.40 11.98 1.30
CA SER A 184 -10.88 13.29 1.75
C SER A 184 -12.38 13.47 1.51
N ARG A 185 -12.88 12.96 0.38
CA ARG A 185 -14.32 13.02 0.05
C ARG A 185 -15.15 12.02 0.84
N ILE A 186 -14.67 10.78 0.97
CA ILE A 186 -15.35 9.70 1.72
C ILE A 186 -15.50 10.05 3.20
N TYR A 187 -14.53 10.73 3.79
CA TYR A 187 -14.55 11.14 5.20
C TYR A 187 -15.04 12.57 5.43
N GLY A 188 -15.25 13.36 4.37
CA GLY A 188 -15.62 14.77 4.49
C GLY A 188 -14.56 15.61 5.22
N THR A 189 -13.27 15.36 4.94
CA THR A 189 -12.13 16.04 5.59
C THR A 189 -11.24 16.74 4.57
N SER A 190 -10.23 17.48 5.05
CA SER A 190 -9.25 18.12 4.17
C SER A 190 -8.34 17.08 3.49
N LEU A 191 -7.79 17.42 2.32
CA LEU A 191 -6.82 16.55 1.65
C LEU A 191 -5.59 16.27 2.55
N MET A 192 -5.13 17.25 3.32
CA MET A 192 -3.99 17.06 4.22
C MET A 192 -4.33 16.02 5.30
N SER A 193 -5.46 16.18 5.99
CA SER A 193 -5.91 15.24 7.02
C SER A 193 -6.15 13.83 6.46
N ALA A 194 -6.64 13.73 5.22
CA ALA A 194 -6.78 12.45 4.54
C ALA A 194 -5.43 11.78 4.24
N MET A 195 -4.45 12.55 3.79
CA MET A 195 -3.08 12.07 3.56
C MET A 195 -2.41 11.66 4.88
N ASP A 196 -2.59 12.42 5.96
CA ASP A 196 -2.07 12.09 7.29
C ASP A 196 -2.68 10.79 7.83
N ALA A 197 -3.99 10.58 7.62
CA ALA A 197 -4.66 9.33 7.99
C ALA A 197 -4.12 8.13 7.21
N MET A 198 -3.88 8.30 5.90
CA MET A 198 -3.26 7.26 5.07
C MET A 198 -1.82 6.97 5.49
N ASP A 199 -1.02 8.00 5.77
CA ASP A 199 0.36 7.81 6.22
C ASP A 199 0.37 7.13 7.59
N THR A 200 -0.54 7.46 8.50
CA THR A 200 -0.70 6.75 9.78
C THR A 200 -0.92 5.26 9.58
N ILE A 201 -1.81 4.85 8.66
CA ILE A 201 -2.05 3.43 8.34
C ILE A 201 -0.78 2.78 7.80
N ARG A 202 -0.11 3.43 6.84
CA ARG A 202 1.12 2.91 6.24
C ARG A 202 2.24 2.79 7.28
N GLN A 203 2.48 3.81 8.08
CA GLN A 203 3.53 3.82 9.09
C GLN A 203 3.27 2.77 10.18
N SER A 204 2.02 2.58 10.58
CA SER A 204 1.62 1.49 11.49
C SER A 204 1.99 0.13 10.91
N TYR A 205 1.65 -0.11 9.64
CA TYR A 205 2.01 -1.36 8.95
C TYR A 205 3.52 -1.59 8.88
N VAL A 206 4.28 -0.58 8.44
CA VAL A 206 5.74 -0.66 8.30
C VAL A 206 6.39 -0.91 9.67
N SER A 207 5.94 -0.18 10.69
CA SER A 207 6.51 -0.32 12.02
C SER A 207 6.22 -1.68 12.64
N TRP A 208 4.99 -2.18 12.54
CA TRP A 208 4.62 -3.48 13.08
C TRP A 208 5.35 -4.63 12.39
N GLY A 209 5.61 -4.52 11.09
CA GLY A 209 6.38 -5.52 10.33
C GLY A 209 7.90 -5.42 10.52
N GLY A 210 8.40 -4.23 10.87
CA GLY A 210 9.84 -3.93 11.01
C GLY A 210 10.39 -4.16 12.42
N GLN A 211 9.56 -4.04 13.46
CA GLN A 211 10.00 -4.25 14.84
C GLN A 211 10.42 -5.69 15.07
N SER A 212 11.60 -5.87 15.69
CA SER A 212 12.05 -7.19 16.13
C SER A 212 11.67 -7.38 17.59
N PRO A 213 10.92 -8.44 17.93
CA PRO A 213 10.64 -8.72 19.33
C PRO A 213 11.93 -9.08 20.09
N PRO A 214 11.98 -8.89 21.42
CA PRO A 214 13.08 -9.39 22.24
C PRO A 214 13.31 -10.89 22.02
N ASN A 215 14.57 -11.33 22.13
CA ASN A 215 14.95 -12.73 21.87
C ASN A 215 14.14 -13.75 22.72
N GLN A 216 13.70 -13.36 23.92
CA GLN A 216 12.88 -14.22 24.78
C GLN A 216 11.40 -14.30 24.39
N PHE A 217 10.88 -13.43 23.52
CA PHE A 217 9.46 -13.37 23.18
C PHE A 217 8.99 -14.64 22.45
N ALA A 218 9.74 -15.07 21.44
CA ALA A 218 9.44 -16.24 20.61
C ALA A 218 10.36 -17.43 20.95
N CYS A 219 10.48 -17.76 22.24
CA CYS A 219 11.42 -18.78 22.73
C CYS A 219 10.97 -20.24 22.51
N HIS A 220 9.72 -20.47 22.06
CA HIS A 220 9.18 -21.81 21.80
C HIS A 220 8.64 -21.93 20.38
N ALA A 221 8.58 -23.14 19.82
CA ALA A 221 7.92 -23.36 18.53
C ALA A 221 6.42 -23.00 18.63
N ARG A 222 5.86 -22.40 17.58
CA ARG A 222 4.41 -22.16 17.50
C ARG A 222 3.66 -23.47 17.49
N ILE A 223 2.50 -23.49 18.13
CA ILE A 223 1.56 -24.59 18.03
C ILE A 223 0.99 -24.52 16.62
N THR A 224 1.32 -25.51 15.78
CA THR A 224 0.72 -25.63 14.46
C THR A 224 -0.78 -25.84 14.62
N CYS A 225 -1.56 -24.81 14.30
CA CYS A 225 -3.00 -24.92 14.24
C CYS A 225 -3.35 -25.89 13.10
N PRO A 226 -4.10 -26.98 13.35
CA PRO A 226 -4.58 -27.84 12.28
C PRO A 226 -5.42 -26.99 11.35
N CYS A 227 -4.98 -26.84 10.10
CA CYS A 227 -5.71 -26.05 9.11
C CYS A 227 -7.04 -26.75 8.82
N ILE A 228 -8.14 -26.27 9.40
CA ILE A 228 -9.47 -26.84 9.18
C ILE A 228 -9.90 -26.66 7.70
N PHE A 229 -9.25 -25.75 6.97
CA PHE A 229 -9.60 -25.35 5.60
C PHE A 229 -8.75 -25.95 4.48
N ASP A 230 -8.05 -27.08 4.70
CA ASP A 230 -7.25 -27.76 3.65
C ASP A 230 -8.04 -28.16 2.39
N GLY A 231 -9.37 -27.96 2.34
CA GLY A 231 -10.22 -28.25 1.19
C GLY A 231 -10.49 -27.11 0.20
N ILE A 232 -10.20 -25.85 0.53
CA ILE A 232 -10.39 -24.72 -0.41
C ILE A 232 -9.10 -23.90 -0.42
N PRO A 233 -8.12 -24.24 -1.28
CA PRO A 233 -6.98 -23.36 -1.48
C PRO A 233 -7.50 -22.00 -1.95
N ASP A 234 -7.11 -20.93 -1.24
CA ASP A 234 -7.08 -19.57 -1.77
C ASP A 234 -6.08 -19.60 -2.94
N GLU A 235 -6.51 -20.13 -4.09
CA GLU A 235 -5.69 -20.16 -5.28
C GLU A 235 -5.41 -18.70 -5.63
N PRO A 236 -4.14 -18.23 -5.57
CA PRO A 236 -3.83 -16.87 -5.93
C PRO A 236 -4.31 -16.70 -7.36
N LEU A 237 -5.22 -15.74 -7.57
CA LEU A 237 -5.74 -15.38 -8.89
C LEU A 237 -4.53 -15.28 -9.82
N ARG A 238 -4.32 -16.32 -10.64
CA ARG A 238 -3.26 -16.31 -11.65
C ARG A 238 -3.52 -15.06 -12.47
N SER A 239 -2.51 -14.20 -12.58
CA SER A 239 -2.56 -13.07 -13.48
C SER A 239 -3.05 -13.58 -14.84
N PRO A 240 -4.07 -12.95 -15.46
CA PRO A 240 -4.62 -13.44 -16.71
C PRO A 240 -3.48 -13.60 -17.70
N SER A 241 -3.26 -14.84 -18.15
CA SER A 241 -2.26 -15.11 -19.18
C SER A 241 -2.56 -14.20 -20.38
N PRO A 242 -1.55 -13.53 -20.96
CA PRO A 242 -1.76 -12.65 -22.08
C PRO A 242 -2.52 -13.41 -23.17
N GLN A 243 -3.71 -12.91 -23.51
CA GLN A 243 -4.50 -13.53 -24.56
C GLN A 243 -3.67 -13.55 -25.85
N PRO A 244 -3.65 -14.67 -26.60
CA PRO A 244 -2.97 -14.71 -27.88
C PRO A 244 -3.55 -13.62 -28.76
N ALA A 245 -2.65 -12.82 -29.35
CA ALA A 245 -3.02 -11.70 -30.21
C ALA A 245 -4.03 -12.17 -31.27
N PRO A 246 -5.12 -11.42 -31.52
CA PRO A 246 -6.06 -11.76 -32.56
C PRO A 246 -5.31 -11.83 -33.90
N GLY A 247 -5.36 -13.00 -34.53
CA GLY A 247 -4.77 -13.23 -35.84
C GLY A 247 -5.32 -12.27 -36.90
N PRO A 248 -4.58 -12.07 -38.00
CA PRO A 248 -4.91 -11.05 -39.00
C PRO A 248 -6.29 -11.30 -39.61
N ILE A 249 -7.18 -10.33 -39.43
CA ILE A 249 -8.50 -10.28 -40.07
C ILE A 249 -8.30 -10.05 -41.56
N ASN A 250 -8.70 -11.03 -42.38
CA ASN A 250 -8.72 -10.91 -43.83
C ASN A 250 -9.64 -9.75 -44.26
N ARG A 251 -9.04 -8.70 -44.83
CA ARG A 251 -9.75 -7.57 -45.45
C ARG A 251 -10.55 -8.05 -46.65
N ILE A 252 -11.86 -7.92 -46.57
CA ILE A 252 -12.76 -8.03 -47.72
C ILE A 252 -12.59 -6.77 -48.59
N SER A 253 -12.04 -6.96 -49.78
CA SER A 253 -11.84 -5.94 -50.80
C SER A 253 -13.17 -5.45 -51.37
N ARG A 254 -13.56 -4.19 -51.10
CA ARG A 254 -14.64 -3.52 -51.83
C ARG A 254 -14.10 -2.86 -53.09
N SER A 255 -14.62 -3.31 -54.23
CA SER A 255 -14.48 -2.70 -55.56
C SER A 255 -15.05 -1.27 -55.57
N ARG A 256 -14.28 -0.32 -56.13
CA ARG A 256 -14.74 1.02 -56.51
C ARG A 256 -14.57 1.18 -58.02
N SER A 257 -15.64 1.60 -58.69
CA SER A 257 -15.60 2.24 -60.00
C SER A 257 -15.90 3.75 -59.88
N PRO A 258 -15.43 4.60 -60.82
CA PRO A 258 -15.23 6.03 -60.61
C PRO A 258 -16.17 6.92 -61.45
N ALA A 259 -16.36 8.19 -61.04
CA ALA A 259 -16.50 9.41 -61.85
C ALA A 259 -16.75 10.65 -60.93
N PRO A 260 -16.79 11.91 -61.41
CA PRO A 260 -15.61 12.76 -61.63
C PRO A 260 -15.68 14.11 -60.87
N TYR A 261 -14.53 14.79 -60.81
CA TYR A 261 -14.33 16.15 -60.27
C TYR A 261 -15.12 17.23 -61.03
N PRO A 262 -15.27 18.43 -60.42
CA PRO A 262 -14.44 19.54 -60.90
C PRO A 262 -13.74 20.37 -59.81
N HIS A 263 -12.67 21.03 -60.27
CA HIS A 263 -11.75 21.96 -59.62
C HIS A 263 -12.38 23.10 -58.81
N VAL A 264 -11.69 23.60 -57.76
CA VAL A 264 -11.18 25.00 -57.64
C VAL A 264 -10.03 25.11 -56.61
N SER A 265 -8.89 25.60 -57.11
CA SER A 265 -7.85 26.52 -56.57
C SER A 265 -7.33 26.53 -55.11
N ARG A 266 -6.03 26.16 -55.00
CA ARG A 266 -4.87 26.83 -54.34
C ARG A 266 -5.12 27.84 -53.20
N HIS A 267 -4.47 27.59 -52.04
CA HIS A 267 -3.38 28.46 -51.55
C HIS A 267 -2.45 27.79 -50.51
N ARG A 268 -1.15 27.86 -50.83
CA ARG A 268 0.08 27.98 -50.00
C ARG A 268 0.19 27.22 -48.67
N GLY A 269 1.14 26.30 -48.66
CA GLY A 269 1.69 25.67 -47.46
C GLY A 269 2.71 26.52 -46.70
N LYS A 270 2.94 26.10 -45.46
CA LYS A 270 4.19 26.26 -44.71
C LYS A 270 4.42 24.97 -43.94
N ARG A 271 5.58 24.37 -44.18
CA ARG A 271 6.14 23.25 -43.41
C ARG A 271 6.54 23.81 -42.04
N CYS A 272 6.11 23.17 -40.96
CA CYS A 272 6.73 23.30 -39.66
C CYS A 272 7.35 21.95 -39.33
N HIS A 273 8.61 22.02 -38.90
CA HIS A 273 9.48 20.91 -38.54
C HIS A 273 8.88 20.07 -37.40
N ASP A 274 9.08 18.75 -37.50
CA ASP A 274 8.96 17.81 -36.40
C ASP A 274 9.87 18.28 -35.25
N LYS A 275 9.26 18.66 -34.14
CA LYS A 275 9.97 18.82 -32.87
C LYS A 275 9.89 17.48 -32.14
N ILE A 276 11.02 16.78 -32.10
CA ILE A 276 11.31 15.72 -31.14
C ILE A 276 11.17 16.33 -29.74
N PRO A 277 10.38 15.76 -28.82
CA PRO A 277 10.30 16.27 -27.45
C PRO A 277 11.62 15.99 -26.70
N PRO A 278 12.03 16.86 -25.76
CA PRO A 278 13.21 16.62 -24.95
C PRO A 278 12.99 15.44 -24.00
N ASN A 279 13.92 14.48 -24.01
CA ASN A 279 14.03 13.45 -22.98
C ASN A 279 14.35 14.12 -21.63
N LEU A 280 13.60 13.77 -20.60
CA LEU A 280 13.81 14.20 -19.21
C LEU A 280 14.80 13.26 -18.50
N PRO A 281 15.53 13.77 -17.49
CA PRO A 281 16.65 13.05 -16.88
C PRO A 281 16.18 11.83 -16.07
N LEU A 282 16.95 10.74 -16.19
CA LEU A 282 16.86 9.56 -15.33
C LEU A 282 17.76 9.76 -14.09
N PHE A 283 17.27 9.39 -12.91
CA PHE A 283 18.00 9.58 -11.64
C PHE A 283 18.69 8.29 -11.19
N ARG A 284 19.97 8.38 -10.81
CA ARG A 284 20.72 7.26 -10.22
C ARG A 284 21.52 7.73 -9.01
N TYR A 285 21.49 6.93 -7.95
CA TYR A 285 22.33 7.11 -6.78
C TYR A 285 23.52 6.15 -6.87
N THR A 286 24.72 6.63 -6.57
CA THR A 286 25.92 5.80 -6.42
C THR A 286 26.56 6.11 -5.07
N ILE A 287 27.09 5.07 -4.43
CA ILE A 287 27.77 5.16 -3.14
C ILE A 287 29.26 5.10 -3.42
N ASP A 288 30.00 6.15 -3.07
CA ASP A 288 31.46 6.13 -3.07
C ASP A 288 31.94 5.86 -1.63
N PRO A 289 32.49 4.66 -1.33
CA PRO A 289 32.97 4.33 0.01
C PRO A 289 34.34 4.94 0.35
N SER A 290 34.86 5.90 -0.42
CA SER A 290 36.22 6.41 -0.23
C SER A 290 36.30 7.91 0.07
N ARG A 291 36.06 8.30 1.34
CA ARG A 291 36.80 9.36 2.07
C ARG A 291 36.10 9.76 3.37
N SER A 292 36.67 9.34 4.49
CA SER A 292 37.13 10.25 5.57
C SER A 292 37.46 9.45 6.84
N ASN A 293 38.75 9.29 7.14
CA ASN A 293 39.18 9.02 8.51
C ASN A 293 39.09 10.34 9.30
N PRO A 294 38.44 10.39 10.48
CA PRO A 294 38.56 11.53 11.37
C PRO A 294 39.93 11.55 12.08
N PRO A 295 40.39 12.72 12.57
CA PRO A 295 41.69 12.85 13.22
C PRO A 295 41.69 12.13 14.58
N ARG A 296 42.71 11.29 14.81
CA ARG A 296 42.95 10.64 16.11
C ARG A 296 43.37 11.69 17.15
N LEU A 297 42.52 11.94 18.14
CA LEU A 297 42.94 12.55 19.41
C LEU A 297 43.78 11.53 20.19
N ARG A 298 45.05 11.87 20.43
CA ARG A 298 45.92 11.15 21.37
C ARG A 298 45.51 11.50 22.81
N SER A 299 44.99 10.53 23.56
CA SER A 299 45.10 10.54 25.02
C SER A 299 46.26 9.63 25.42
N ASN A 300 47.22 10.20 26.14
CA ASN A 300 48.23 9.45 26.88
C ASN A 300 47.63 9.17 28.26
N ASP A 301 47.34 7.90 28.57
CA ASP A 301 47.37 7.43 29.96
C ASP A 301 47.66 5.92 30.00
N PRO A 302 48.62 5.45 30.81
CA PRO A 302 48.96 4.04 30.91
C PRO A 302 48.29 3.41 32.12
N GLY A 303 47.59 2.29 31.88
CA GLY A 303 47.31 1.29 32.91
C GLY A 303 45.84 0.95 33.06
N LEU A 304 45.46 -0.17 32.45
CA LEU A 304 44.78 -1.30 33.13
C LEU A 304 44.51 -2.39 32.09
N GLU A 305 45.17 -3.54 32.29
CA GLU A 305 44.87 -4.81 31.63
C GLU A 305 43.45 -5.27 31.97
N GLY A 306 42.69 -5.69 30.96
CA GLY A 306 41.41 -6.36 31.18
C GLY A 306 40.58 -6.55 29.92
N SER A 307 40.64 -7.77 29.38
CA SER A 307 39.61 -8.44 28.57
C SER A 307 39.23 -7.84 27.21
N ARG A 308 39.70 -8.52 26.17
CA ARG A 308 39.51 -8.23 24.75
C ARG A 308 38.31 -9.02 24.23
N GLU A 309 37.14 -8.40 24.13
CA GLU A 309 36.05 -8.89 23.27
C GLU A 309 36.11 -8.16 21.92
N GLN A 310 36.13 -8.93 20.84
CA GLN A 310 36.11 -8.42 19.47
C GLN A 310 34.70 -7.96 19.10
N PRO A 311 34.51 -6.79 18.47
CA PRO A 311 33.26 -6.50 17.80
C PRO A 311 33.18 -7.29 16.48
N VAL A 312 32.20 -8.18 16.38
CA VAL A 312 31.74 -8.75 15.12
C VAL A 312 31.10 -7.61 14.32
N LEU A 313 31.75 -7.20 13.23
CA LEU A 313 31.12 -6.34 12.21
C LEU A 313 29.99 -7.14 11.57
N SER A 314 28.76 -6.72 11.82
CA SER A 314 27.60 -7.15 11.05
C SER A 314 27.55 -6.37 9.74
N ASP A 315 27.68 -7.08 8.61
CA ASP A 315 27.42 -6.55 7.28
C ASP A 315 25.97 -6.08 7.18
N PHE A 316 25.76 -4.78 6.97
CA PHE A 316 24.45 -4.24 6.57
C PHE A 316 24.30 -4.38 5.05
N PRO A 317 23.18 -4.93 4.54
CA PRO A 317 22.93 -4.91 3.11
C PRO A 317 22.62 -3.48 2.64
N VAL A 318 23.41 -3.01 1.70
CA VAL A 318 23.21 -1.75 0.99
C VAL A 318 22.09 -1.94 -0.04
N PHE A 319 20.92 -1.34 0.20
CA PHE A 319 19.84 -1.27 -0.79
C PHE A 319 19.96 0.02 -1.60
N GLY A 320 20.31 -0.10 -2.89
CA GLY A 320 20.17 0.98 -3.85
C GLY A 320 18.77 0.92 -4.48
N THR A 321 17.96 1.96 -4.30
CA THR A 321 16.65 2.10 -4.95
C THR A 321 16.78 2.87 -6.25
N LEU A 322 16.34 2.27 -7.37
CA LEU A 322 16.27 2.92 -8.68
C LEU A 322 14.87 3.51 -8.86
N LEU A 323 14.77 4.83 -8.99
CA LEU A 323 13.51 5.53 -9.27
C LEU A 323 13.50 5.92 -10.75
N THR A 324 12.69 5.21 -11.54
CA THR A 324 12.48 5.52 -12.96
C THR A 324 11.21 6.33 -13.09
N ILE A 325 11.30 7.57 -13.58
CA ILE A 325 10.15 8.42 -13.88
C ILE A 325 9.81 8.24 -15.36
N ASN A 326 8.69 7.56 -15.66
CA ASN A 326 8.12 7.56 -17.00
C ASN A 326 7.13 8.71 -17.10
N SER A 327 7.50 9.80 -17.79
CA SER A 327 6.58 10.89 -18.10
C SER A 327 5.80 10.55 -19.38
N TYR A 328 4.54 10.12 -19.24
CA TYR A 328 3.57 10.28 -20.32
C TYR A 328 2.97 11.68 -20.20
N GLU A 329 3.21 12.48 -21.24
CA GLU A 329 2.50 13.72 -21.64
C GLU A 329 1.72 14.49 -20.56
N GLU A 330 2.43 15.14 -19.65
CA GLU A 330 1.97 16.40 -19.04
C GLU A 330 3.21 17.18 -18.60
N GLU A 331 3.19 18.49 -18.82
CA GLU A 331 4.32 19.40 -18.57
C GLU A 331 4.93 19.13 -17.19
N ALA A 332 6.26 19.00 -17.13
CA ALA A 332 6.98 18.81 -15.88
C ALA A 332 6.53 19.90 -14.89
N PRO A 333 6.12 19.54 -13.65
CA PRO A 333 5.57 20.51 -12.72
C PRO A 333 6.56 21.66 -12.53
N PRO A 334 6.09 22.91 -12.38
CA PRO A 334 6.92 24.12 -12.36
C PRO A 334 7.91 24.23 -11.18
N ASP A 335 8.13 23.15 -10.43
CA ASP A 335 8.92 23.13 -9.20
C ASP A 335 9.84 21.88 -9.12
N VAL A 336 10.21 21.30 -10.27
CA VAL A 336 11.19 20.19 -10.32
C VAL A 336 12.52 20.61 -9.70
N ASP A 337 12.99 21.83 -9.96
CA ASP A 337 14.25 22.35 -9.40
C ASP A 337 14.21 22.42 -7.87
N ARG A 338 13.09 22.91 -7.31
CA ARG A 338 12.90 22.94 -5.86
C ARG A 338 12.82 21.55 -5.25
N TRP A 339 12.18 20.60 -5.92
CA TRP A 339 12.14 19.21 -5.47
C TRP A 339 13.54 18.59 -5.46
N VAL A 340 14.34 18.84 -6.50
CA VAL A 340 15.74 18.42 -6.59
C VAL A 340 16.56 19.01 -5.45
N ASP A 341 16.39 20.30 -5.14
CA ASP A 341 17.07 20.97 -4.02
C ASP A 341 16.72 20.34 -2.67
N VAL A 342 15.43 20.01 -2.44
CA VAL A 342 14.98 19.33 -1.21
C VAL A 342 15.58 17.94 -1.09
N CYS A 343 15.62 17.17 -2.20
CA CYS A 343 16.26 15.85 -2.22
C CYS A 343 17.76 15.94 -1.94
N ALA A 344 18.46 16.92 -2.53
CA ALA A 344 19.89 17.14 -2.29
C ALA A 344 20.18 17.54 -0.83
N GLN A 345 19.35 18.42 -0.24
CA GLN A 345 19.47 18.81 1.16
C GLN A 345 19.23 17.65 2.11
N ASN A 346 18.23 16.80 1.84
CA ASN A 346 17.98 15.59 2.61
C ASN A 346 19.12 14.59 2.47
N ALA A 347 19.64 14.33 1.27
CA ALA A 347 20.79 13.44 1.09
C ALA A 347 22.00 13.93 1.91
N LYS A 348 22.27 15.25 1.87
CA LYS A 348 23.37 15.87 2.61
C LYS A 348 23.23 15.74 4.13
N SER A 349 22.00 15.78 4.67
CA SER A 349 21.78 15.61 6.11
C SER A 349 22.10 14.19 6.61
N TYR A 350 22.07 13.20 5.71
CA TYR A 350 22.49 11.82 5.97
C TYR A 350 23.96 11.54 5.59
N GLY A 351 24.72 12.57 5.23
CA GLY A 351 26.12 12.42 4.79
C GLY A 351 26.28 11.84 3.39
N TRP A 352 25.23 11.88 2.57
CA TRP A 352 25.27 11.44 1.19
C TRP A 352 25.56 12.62 0.26
N GLU A 353 26.34 12.37 -0.79
CA GLU A 353 26.61 13.34 -1.83
C GLU A 353 25.70 13.07 -3.02
N SER A 354 24.82 14.01 -3.35
CA SER A 354 23.94 13.92 -4.50
C SER A 354 24.59 14.58 -5.72
N THR A 355 24.69 13.88 -6.84
CA THR A 355 25.13 14.47 -8.10
C THR A 355 23.97 14.45 -9.09
N VAL A 356 23.61 15.61 -9.65
CA VAL A 356 22.63 15.70 -10.73
C VAL A 356 23.39 15.55 -12.04
N VAL A 357 23.09 14.51 -12.83
CA VAL A 357 23.75 14.27 -14.11
C VAL A 357 22.74 14.49 -15.23
N ASN A 358 23.12 15.27 -16.24
CA ASN A 358 22.29 15.44 -17.43
C ASN A 358 22.45 14.20 -18.32
N ASP A 359 21.36 13.75 -18.94
CA ASP A 359 21.34 12.62 -19.88
C ASP A 359 22.37 12.76 -21.02
N LYS A 360 22.74 14.00 -21.35
CA LYS A 360 23.76 14.30 -22.39
C LYS A 360 25.20 14.02 -21.96
N ASP A 361 25.47 13.98 -20.65
CA ASP A 361 26.81 13.80 -20.07
C ASP A 361 27.15 12.32 -19.85
N VAL A 362 26.19 11.42 -20.03
CA VAL A 362 26.37 9.97 -19.95
C VAL A 362 26.52 9.40 -21.36
N ARG A 363 27.67 9.66 -21.99
CA ARG A 363 28.05 8.98 -23.24
C ARG A 363 28.93 7.79 -22.89
N ASP A 364 28.55 6.63 -23.41
CA ASP A 364 29.26 5.34 -23.37
C ASP A 364 28.90 4.43 -22.19
N TYR A 365 27.82 3.66 -22.39
CA TYR A 365 27.64 2.35 -21.74
C TYR A 365 28.15 1.26 -22.69
N ASN A 366 29.24 0.60 -22.31
CA ASN A 366 29.60 -0.75 -22.76
C ASN A 366 29.60 -1.68 -21.56
#